data_AF-A0A831K4Q6-F1
#
_entry.id   AF-A0A831K4Q6-F1
#
_cell.length_a   1.000
_cell.length_b   1.000
_cell.length_c   1.000
_cell.angle_alpha   90.00
_cell.angle_beta   90.00
_cell.angle_gamma   90.00
#
_symmetry.space_group_name_H-M   'P 1'
#
loop_
_entity.id
_entity.type
_entity.pdbx_description
1 polymer ?
#
loop_
_entity_poly.entity_id
_entity_poly.type
_entity_poly.pdbx_seq_one_letter_code
_entity_poly.pdbx_strand_id
1 'polypeptide(L)'
;MLKNELEKRFFPYVIKPGRYAGGEPGTVIKDHSGKTLYCHAFPDKYEIGQSYLGLQSIYHIVNSDDRFVCERTFAVDIDAEEILRKENLPLFSLETCKDVKEFDAVGFTLSYEMVFTTLLNMLDLSGIPIRSKDRDDNHPIIMAGGPAAYNPEPMADFVDIFFIG
;
A
#
# COMPACT_ATOMS: atom_id res chain seq x y z
N MET A 1 -1.55 -1.27 19.60
CA MET A 1 -1.34 -0.75 18.24
C MET A 1 -1.46 -1.91 17.27
N LEU A 2 -1.98 -1.68 16.06
CA LEU A 2 -2.51 -2.67 15.10
C LEU A 2 -1.74 -4.00 15.01
N LYS A 3 -0.40 -3.97 15.06
CA LYS A 3 0.46 -5.17 15.12
C LYS A 3 0.02 -6.24 16.13
N ASN A 4 -0.33 -5.85 17.36
CA ASN A 4 -0.77 -6.80 18.40
C ASN A 4 -2.10 -7.48 18.05
N GLU A 5 -2.99 -6.79 17.32
CA GLU A 5 -4.24 -7.37 16.85
C GLU A 5 -3.96 -8.34 15.70
N LEU A 6 -3.07 -7.99 14.77
CA LEU A 6 -2.66 -8.86 13.66
C LEU A 6 -2.02 -10.17 14.16
N GLU A 7 -1.16 -10.10 15.18
CA GLU A 7 -0.54 -11.28 15.82
C GLU A 7 -1.56 -12.25 16.41
N LYS A 8 -2.69 -11.75 16.90
CA LYS A 8 -3.72 -12.57 17.55
C LYS A 8 -4.80 -13.04 16.59
N ARG A 9 -5.16 -12.21 15.60
CA ARG A 9 -6.40 -12.34 14.82
C ARG A 9 -6.17 -12.55 13.32
N PHE A 10 -4.95 -12.30 12.82
CA PHE A 10 -4.64 -12.39 11.39
C PHE A 10 -3.54 -13.42 11.09
N PHE A 11 -2.31 -13.21 11.54
CA PHE A 11 -1.16 -14.04 11.16
C PHE A 11 -1.33 -15.56 11.43
N PRO A 12 -1.96 -16.01 12.53
CA PRO A 12 -2.18 -17.44 12.77
C PRO A 12 -3.18 -18.11 11.81
N TYR A 13 -3.99 -17.31 11.10
CA TYR A 13 -5.15 -17.79 10.35
C TYR A 13 -5.01 -17.64 8.83
N VAL A 14 -3.97 -16.95 8.36
CA VAL A 14 -3.69 -16.76 6.93
C VAL A 14 -2.72 -17.79 6.37
N ILE A 15 -2.87 -18.10 5.09
CA ILE A 15 -1.94 -18.90 4.33
C ILE A 15 -0.70 -18.04 4.02
N LYS A 16 0.49 -18.60 4.29
CA LYS A 16 1.79 -17.95 4.08
C LYS A 16 1.89 -16.57 4.78
N PRO A 17 1.84 -16.52 6.12
CA PRO A 17 1.90 -15.27 6.88
C PRO A 17 3.17 -14.43 6.60
N GLY A 18 4.25 -15.06 6.14
CA GLY A 18 5.48 -14.38 5.74
C GLY A 18 5.30 -13.36 4.60
N ARG A 19 4.21 -13.41 3.83
CA ARG A 19 3.87 -12.38 2.83
C ARG A 19 3.52 -11.01 3.45
N TYR A 20 3.13 -11.02 4.72
CA TYR A 20 2.53 -9.87 5.39
C TYR A 20 3.32 -9.43 6.63
N ALA A 21 4.23 -10.27 7.14
CA ALA A 21 4.94 -10.05 8.39
C ALA A 21 6.11 -9.06 8.28
N GLY A 22 6.67 -8.88 7.08
CA GLY A 22 7.86 -8.06 6.83
C GLY A 22 9.14 -8.62 7.47
N GLY A 23 10.13 -7.74 7.65
CA GLY A 23 11.40 -8.06 8.33
C GLY A 23 12.46 -8.70 7.43
N GLU A 24 12.30 -8.60 6.11
CA GLU A 24 13.29 -9.08 5.15
C GLU A 24 14.59 -8.23 5.16
N PRO A 25 15.73 -8.81 4.71
CA PRO A 25 16.94 -8.03 4.52
C PRO A 25 16.72 -6.85 3.56
N GLY A 26 17.18 -5.66 3.95
CA GLY A 26 17.00 -4.43 3.18
C GLY A 26 15.78 -3.61 3.60
N THR A 27 14.98 -4.06 4.56
CA THR A 27 13.93 -3.24 5.17
C THR A 27 14.53 -2.01 5.86
N VAL A 28 13.99 -0.84 5.55
CA VAL A 28 14.29 0.43 6.20
C VAL A 28 13.15 0.80 7.14
N ILE A 29 13.47 0.97 8.43
CA ILE A 29 12.52 1.44 9.45
C ILE A 29 13.05 2.77 9.97
N LYS A 30 12.25 3.84 9.80
CA LYS A 30 12.56 5.19 10.27
C LYS A 30 11.56 5.62 11.33
N ASP A 31 11.99 6.49 12.23
CA ASP A 31 11.06 7.21 13.12
C ASP A 31 10.09 8.09 12.31
N HIS A 32 8.81 8.08 12.67
CA HIS A 32 7.75 8.81 11.95
C HIS A 32 7.64 10.28 12.37
N SER A 33 8.26 10.70 13.47
CA SER A 33 8.07 12.03 14.04
C SER A 33 8.58 13.14 13.11
N GLY A 34 7.69 14.08 12.75
CA GLY A 34 8.04 15.24 11.94
C GLY A 34 8.40 14.93 10.49
N LYS A 35 8.06 13.73 9.99
CA LYS A 35 8.32 13.31 8.61
C LYS A 35 7.03 13.11 7.84
N THR A 36 7.12 13.25 6.52
CA THR A 36 6.03 12.90 5.62
C THR A 36 6.02 11.39 5.38
N LEU A 37 4.87 10.76 5.62
CA LEU A 37 4.65 9.33 5.51
C LEU A 37 4.09 8.98 4.14
N TYR A 38 4.86 8.19 3.40
CA TYR A 38 4.49 7.69 2.09
C TYR A 38 4.33 6.17 2.11
N CYS A 39 3.16 5.67 1.71
CA CYS A 39 2.94 4.25 1.50
C CYS A 39 3.06 3.92 0.01
N HIS A 40 4.09 3.16 -0.38
CA HIS A 40 4.26 2.69 -1.75
C HIS A 40 3.58 1.33 -1.93
N ALA A 41 2.42 1.36 -2.56
CA ALA A 41 1.56 0.21 -2.78
C ALA A 41 1.89 -0.50 -4.10
N PHE A 42 1.90 -1.84 -4.06
CA PHE A 42 1.89 -2.67 -5.25
C PHE A 42 0.58 -3.47 -5.31
N PRO A 43 -0.29 -3.23 -6.32
CA PRO A 43 -1.61 -3.85 -6.42
C PRO A 43 -1.56 -5.29 -6.96
N ASP A 44 -0.65 -6.10 -6.41
CA ASP A 44 -0.49 -7.53 -6.67
C ASP A 44 0.17 -8.18 -5.44
N LYS A 45 0.32 -9.51 -5.46
CA LYS A 45 0.89 -10.29 -4.37
C LYS A 45 2.32 -9.84 -4.05
N TYR A 46 2.69 -9.99 -2.77
CA TYR A 46 4.02 -9.69 -2.26
C TYR A 46 5.15 -10.25 -3.14
N GLU A 47 5.07 -11.52 -3.56
CA GLU A 47 6.14 -12.14 -4.35
C GLU A 47 6.34 -11.47 -5.73
N ILE A 48 5.26 -10.98 -6.33
CA ILE A 48 5.30 -10.28 -7.61
C ILE A 48 5.86 -8.87 -7.39
N GLY A 49 5.28 -8.11 -6.46
CA GLY A 49 5.71 -6.75 -6.19
C GLY A 49 7.15 -6.65 -5.69
N GLN A 50 7.59 -7.55 -4.81
CA GLN A 50 8.96 -7.55 -4.29
C GLN A 50 10.01 -7.82 -5.38
N SER A 51 9.65 -8.55 -6.43
CA SER A 51 10.50 -8.78 -7.61
C SER A 51 10.54 -7.59 -8.58
N TYR A 52 9.70 -6.57 -8.36
CA TYR A 52 9.59 -5.42 -9.26
C TYR A 52 10.63 -4.35 -8.93
N LEU A 53 11.59 -4.15 -9.85
CA LEU A 53 12.71 -3.21 -9.66
C LEU A 53 12.26 -1.75 -9.46
N GLY A 54 11.17 -1.32 -10.11
CA GLY A 54 10.65 0.04 -9.94
C GLY A 54 10.20 0.34 -8.51
N LEU A 55 9.57 -0.65 -7.86
CA LEU A 55 9.12 -0.56 -6.46
C LEU A 55 10.35 -0.40 -5.54
N GLN A 56 11.38 -1.24 -5.74
CA GLN A 56 12.62 -1.16 -4.96
C GLN A 56 13.35 0.18 -5.17
N SER A 57 13.33 0.70 -6.40
CA SER A 57 14.00 1.95 -6.75
C SER A 57 13.33 3.14 -6.06
N ILE A 58 11.99 3.25 -6.13
CA ILE A 58 11.23 4.31 -5.46
C ILE A 58 11.40 4.19 -3.95
N TYR A 59 11.23 2.98 -3.40
CA TYR A 59 11.40 2.71 -1.97
C TYR A 59 12.77 3.18 -1.48
N HIS A 60 13.85 2.87 -2.20
CA HIS A 60 15.20 3.29 -1.86
C HIS A 60 15.39 4.81 -1.97
N ILE A 61 14.94 5.44 -3.06
CA ILE A 61 15.11 6.88 -3.29
C ILE A 61 14.39 7.68 -2.21
N VAL A 62 13.12 7.36 -1.92
CA VAL A 62 12.34 8.09 -0.91
C VAL A 62 12.93 7.86 0.48
N ASN A 63 13.33 6.63 0.80
CA ASN A 63 13.99 6.35 2.08
C ASN A 63 15.43 6.90 2.17
N SER A 64 16.04 7.41 1.10
CA SER A 64 17.34 8.08 1.18
C SER A 64 17.24 9.54 1.63
N ASP A 65 16.03 10.12 1.65
CA ASP A 65 15.78 11.47 2.15
C ASP A 65 15.20 11.43 3.56
N ASP A 66 15.81 12.16 4.50
CA ASP A 66 15.44 12.13 5.92
C ASP A 66 14.09 12.80 6.23
N ARG A 67 13.54 13.58 5.30
CA ARG A 67 12.23 14.21 5.47
C ARG A 67 11.07 13.24 5.26
N PHE A 68 11.34 12.08 4.66
CA PHE A 68 10.32 11.12 4.26
C PHE A 68 10.53 9.75 4.92
N VAL A 69 9.42 9.07 5.16
CA VAL A 69 9.36 7.65 5.48
C VAL A 69 8.60 6.97 4.36
N CYS A 70 9.22 5.99 3.69
CA CYS A 70 8.51 5.14 2.73
C CYS A 70 8.32 3.76 3.34
N GLU A 71 7.07 3.34 3.44
CA GLU A 71 6.70 1.96 3.79
C GLU A 71 5.96 1.35 2.60
N ARG A 72 5.94 0.03 2.49
CA ARG A 72 5.33 -0.70 1.39
C ARG A 72 4.04 -1.36 1.83
N THR A 73 3.12 -1.54 0.90
CA THR A 73 1.96 -2.41 1.10
C THR A 73 1.65 -3.16 -0.19
N PHE A 74 1.02 -4.31 -0.08
CA PHE A 74 0.76 -5.22 -1.19
C PHE A 74 -0.70 -5.66 -1.14
N ALA A 75 -1.23 -6.08 -2.29
CA ALA A 75 -2.53 -6.73 -2.30
C ALA A 75 -2.47 -8.05 -1.51
N VAL A 76 -3.50 -8.29 -0.70
CA VAL A 76 -3.64 -9.53 0.05
C VAL A 76 -4.30 -10.61 -0.80
N ASP A 77 -4.02 -11.88 -0.50
CA ASP A 77 -4.71 -13.00 -1.14
C ASP A 77 -6.13 -13.15 -0.55
N ILE A 78 -6.99 -13.93 -1.22
CA ILE A 78 -8.43 -14.01 -0.89
C ILE A 78 -8.67 -14.42 0.58
N ASP A 79 -7.90 -15.38 1.10
CA ASP A 79 -8.03 -15.86 2.48
C ASP A 79 -7.68 -14.77 3.51
N ALA A 80 -6.66 -13.96 3.21
CA ALA A 80 -6.26 -12.85 4.04
C ALA A 80 -7.27 -11.71 3.99
N GLU A 81 -7.83 -11.40 2.81
CA GLU A 81 -8.89 -10.40 2.68
C GLU A 81 -10.13 -10.76 3.51
N GLU A 82 -10.58 -12.02 3.43
CA GLU A 82 -11.73 -12.51 4.21
C GLU A 82 -11.53 -12.29 5.71
N ILE A 83 -10.33 -12.56 6.22
CA ILE A 83 -10.00 -12.35 7.63
C ILE A 83 -9.97 -10.87 7.98
N LEU A 84 -9.32 -10.02 7.17
CA LEU A 84 -9.27 -8.58 7.41
C LEU A 84 -10.67 -7.98 7.49
N ARG A 85 -11.55 -8.33 6.55
CA ARG A 85 -12.94 -7.86 6.53
C ARG A 85 -13.74 -8.40 7.72
N LYS A 86 -13.63 -9.70 8.02
CA LYS A 86 -14.34 -10.33 9.14
C LYS A 86 -13.95 -9.74 10.48
N GLU A 87 -12.66 -9.48 10.67
CA GLU A 87 -12.10 -8.96 11.91
C GLU A 87 -12.10 -7.42 11.97
N ASN A 88 -12.58 -6.76 10.91
CA ASN A 88 -12.58 -5.31 10.76
C ASN A 88 -11.18 -4.71 10.99
N LEU A 89 -10.17 -5.34 10.40
CA LEU A 89 -8.78 -4.91 10.42
C LEU A 89 -8.47 -4.20 9.10
N PRO A 90 -7.83 -3.01 9.12
CA PRO A 90 -7.51 -2.28 7.90
C PRO A 90 -6.36 -2.96 7.15
N LEU A 91 -6.20 -2.62 5.87
CA LEU A 91 -4.93 -2.87 5.18
C LEU A 91 -3.80 -2.09 5.87
N PHE A 92 -2.61 -2.70 5.93
CA PHE A 92 -1.47 -2.19 6.69
C PHE A 92 -0.16 -2.21 5.90
N SER A 93 0.82 -1.44 6.39
CA SER A 93 2.18 -1.41 5.85
C SER A 93 3.01 -2.62 6.30
N LEU A 94 3.94 -3.04 5.45
CA LEU A 94 4.78 -4.21 5.68
C LEU A 94 5.82 -3.96 6.79
N GLU A 95 6.38 -2.75 6.86
CA GLU A 95 7.48 -2.38 7.75
C GLU A 95 7.05 -2.31 9.22
N THR A 96 5.93 -1.65 9.49
CA THR A 96 5.52 -1.31 10.87
C THR A 96 4.10 -1.76 11.21
N CYS A 97 3.39 -2.38 10.27
CA CYS A 97 1.97 -2.70 10.41
C CYS A 97 1.13 -1.47 10.76
N LYS A 98 1.46 -0.31 10.15
CA LYS A 98 0.68 0.92 10.27
C LYS A 98 -0.51 0.86 9.31
N ASP A 99 -1.65 1.39 9.73
CA ASP A 99 -2.83 1.50 8.88
C ASP A 99 -2.50 2.38 7.66
N VAL A 100 -2.79 1.88 6.44
CA VAL A 100 -2.52 2.59 5.18
C VAL A 100 -3.25 3.93 5.12
N LYS A 101 -4.41 4.06 5.78
CA LYS A 101 -5.17 5.31 5.84
C LYS A 101 -4.47 6.41 6.65
N GLU A 102 -3.54 6.06 7.53
CA GLU A 102 -2.80 7.02 8.38
C GLU A 102 -1.53 7.59 7.72
N PHE A 103 -1.30 7.31 6.44
CA PHE A 103 -0.20 7.92 5.67
C PHE A 103 -0.63 9.26 5.07
N ASP A 104 0.33 10.13 4.75
CA ASP A 104 0.05 11.40 4.07
C ASP A 104 -0.24 11.19 2.58
N ALA A 105 0.40 10.17 1.99
CA ALA A 105 0.18 9.78 0.59
C ALA A 105 0.33 8.27 0.38
N VAL A 106 -0.44 7.73 -0.54
CA VAL A 106 -0.34 6.33 -1.00
C VAL A 106 -0.09 6.34 -2.51
N GLY A 107 0.99 5.72 -2.95
CA GLY A 107 1.37 5.67 -4.36
C GLY A 107 1.34 4.25 -4.91
N PHE A 108 0.56 4.01 -5.95
CA PHE A 108 0.42 2.71 -6.59
C PHE A 108 1.31 2.56 -7.81
N THR A 109 1.98 1.41 -7.92
CA THR A 109 2.65 1.00 -9.15
C THR A 109 1.69 0.21 -10.05
N LEU A 110 1.23 0.81 -11.15
CA LEU A 110 0.38 0.17 -12.15
C LEU A 110 1.25 -0.54 -13.19
N SER A 111 1.57 -1.81 -12.91
CA SER A 111 2.41 -2.65 -13.77
C SER A 111 1.73 -3.07 -15.08
N TYR A 112 0.40 -3.23 -15.07
CA TYR A 112 -0.44 -3.60 -16.21
C TYR A 112 -1.92 -3.23 -15.90
N GLU A 113 -2.83 -3.29 -16.87
CA GLU A 113 -4.21 -2.80 -16.69
C GLU A 113 -5.07 -3.67 -15.76
N MET A 114 -4.78 -4.97 -15.67
CA MET A 114 -5.56 -5.91 -14.85
C MET A 114 -5.41 -5.67 -13.33
N VAL A 115 -4.46 -4.84 -12.88
CA VAL A 115 -4.34 -4.46 -11.45
C VAL A 115 -5.26 -3.32 -11.03
N PHE A 116 -6.01 -2.71 -11.95
CA PHE A 116 -6.86 -1.56 -11.65
C PHE A 116 -7.93 -1.87 -10.60
N THR A 117 -8.61 -3.00 -10.72
CA THR A 117 -9.61 -3.42 -9.73
C THR A 117 -8.97 -3.79 -8.39
N THR A 118 -7.75 -4.33 -8.41
CA THR A 118 -6.99 -4.62 -7.18
C THR A 118 -6.65 -3.35 -6.42
N LEU A 119 -6.28 -2.26 -7.12
CA LEU A 119 -6.10 -0.94 -6.49
C LEU A 119 -7.39 -0.49 -5.79
N LEU A 120 -8.54 -0.57 -6.47
CA LEU A 120 -9.82 -0.18 -5.87
C LEU A 120 -10.15 -1.03 -4.63
N ASN A 121 -9.86 -2.34 -4.67
CA ASN A 121 -10.01 -3.23 -3.52
C ASN A 121 -9.09 -2.84 -2.36
N MET A 122 -7.84 -2.46 -2.64
CA MET A 122 -6.91 -2.01 -1.60
C MET A 122 -7.38 -0.71 -0.94
N LEU A 123 -7.95 0.23 -1.70
CA LEU A 123 -8.56 1.45 -1.14
C LEU A 123 -9.73 1.10 -0.21
N ASP A 124 -10.65 0.24 -0.68
CA ASP A 124 -11.80 -0.23 0.09
C ASP A 124 -11.37 -0.92 1.40
N LEU A 125 -10.38 -1.82 1.33
CA LEU A 125 -9.85 -2.55 2.48
C LEU A 125 -9.08 -1.66 3.46
N SER A 126 -8.56 -0.53 2.99
CA SER A 126 -7.94 0.51 3.84
C SER A 126 -8.97 1.47 4.44
N GLY A 127 -10.26 1.35 4.09
CA GLY A 127 -11.27 2.34 4.48
C GLY A 127 -11.04 3.73 3.89
N ILE A 128 -10.34 3.81 2.76
CA ILE A 128 -10.14 5.04 1.99
C ILE A 128 -11.25 5.11 0.92
N PRO A 129 -11.99 6.24 0.78
CA PRO A 129 -12.99 6.39 -0.26
C PRO A 129 -12.43 6.06 -1.64
N ILE A 130 -13.15 5.20 -2.37
CA ILE A 130 -12.71 4.69 -3.67
C ILE A 130 -12.59 5.82 -4.70
N ARG A 131 -13.59 6.71 -4.77
CA ARG A 131 -13.58 7.84 -5.70
C ARG A 131 -12.83 9.02 -5.11
N SER A 132 -12.01 9.67 -5.94
CA SER A 132 -11.22 10.84 -5.57
C SER A 132 -12.10 11.96 -4.99
N LYS A 133 -13.24 12.24 -5.63
CA LYS A 133 -14.18 13.29 -5.20
C LYS A 133 -14.76 13.13 -3.78
N ASP A 134 -14.70 11.92 -3.23
CA ASP A 134 -15.27 11.59 -1.91
C ASP A 134 -14.19 11.64 -0.80
N ARG A 135 -12.94 11.98 -1.14
CA ARG A 135 -11.84 12.21 -0.19
C ARG A 135 -11.79 13.67 0.27
N ASP A 136 -11.31 13.86 1.49
CA ASP A 136 -11.08 15.17 2.11
C ASP A 136 -9.67 15.21 2.73
N ASP A 137 -9.33 16.29 3.42
CA ASP A 137 -8.02 16.49 4.06
C ASP A 137 -7.67 15.45 5.16
N ASN A 138 -8.61 14.58 5.54
CA ASN A 138 -8.36 13.47 6.48
C ASN A 138 -7.96 12.17 5.78
N HIS A 139 -7.84 12.18 4.45
CA HIS A 139 -7.48 11.01 3.64
C HIS A 139 -6.13 11.23 2.93
N PRO A 140 -5.35 10.16 2.69
CA PRO A 140 -4.10 10.27 1.95
C PRO A 140 -4.35 10.71 0.51
N ILE A 141 -3.39 11.43 -0.06
CA ILE A 141 -3.33 11.67 -1.50
C ILE A 141 -3.01 10.35 -2.20
N ILE A 142 -3.85 9.94 -3.16
CA ILE A 142 -3.67 8.73 -3.96
C ILE A 142 -2.96 9.06 -5.25
N MET A 143 -1.77 8.49 -5.43
CA MET A 143 -0.94 8.67 -6.62
C MET A 143 -0.83 7.35 -7.38
N ALA A 144 -0.63 7.42 -8.69
CA ALA A 144 -0.34 6.23 -9.50
C ALA A 144 0.76 6.49 -10.53
N GLY A 145 1.61 5.50 -10.78
CA GLY A 145 2.64 5.53 -11.82
C GLY A 145 2.90 4.15 -12.40
N GLY A 146 3.94 4.02 -13.23
CA GLY A 146 4.29 2.76 -13.89
C GLY A 146 3.69 2.63 -15.31
N PRO A 147 3.98 1.54 -16.03
CA PRO A 147 3.66 1.43 -17.46
C PRO A 147 2.18 1.62 -17.82
N ALA A 148 1.25 1.15 -16.99
CA ALA A 148 -0.18 1.30 -17.27
C ALA A 148 -0.72 2.71 -16.95
N ALA A 149 0.06 3.56 -16.27
CA ALA A 149 -0.30 4.96 -16.05
C ALA A 149 -0.29 5.82 -17.33
N TYR A 150 0.27 5.30 -18.44
CA TYR A 150 0.18 5.94 -19.77
C TYR A 150 -1.26 6.01 -20.31
N ASN A 151 -2.18 5.18 -19.79
CA ASN A 151 -3.59 5.22 -20.10
C ASN A 151 -4.39 5.59 -18.83
N PRO A 152 -4.34 6.85 -18.35
CA PRO A 152 -4.87 7.21 -17.03
C PRO A 152 -6.41 7.30 -17.00
N GLU A 153 -7.05 7.52 -18.14
CA GLU A 153 -8.50 7.78 -18.25
C GLU A 153 -9.38 6.77 -17.49
N PRO A 154 -9.18 5.43 -17.58
CA PRO A 154 -9.99 4.46 -16.85
C PRO A 154 -9.90 4.59 -15.33
N MET A 155 -8.83 5.20 -14.82
CA MET A 155 -8.54 5.35 -13.39
C MET A 155 -8.72 6.79 -12.87
N ALA A 156 -9.06 7.74 -13.75
CA ALA A 156 -9.11 9.17 -13.44
C ALA A 156 -10.10 9.54 -12.33
N ASP A 157 -11.21 8.81 -12.20
CA ASP A 157 -12.21 9.00 -11.14
C ASP A 157 -11.72 8.58 -9.73
N PHE A 158 -10.60 7.84 -9.65
CA PHE A 158 -10.17 7.12 -8.45
C PHE A 158 -8.79 7.55 -7.92
N VAL A 159 -7.94 8.13 -8.78
CA VAL A 159 -6.57 8.51 -8.45
C VAL A 159 -6.44 10.04 -8.55
N ASP A 160 -5.77 10.64 -7.56
CA ASP A 160 -5.65 12.10 -7.45
C ASP A 160 -4.53 12.65 -8.35
N ILE A 161 -3.42 11.90 -8.50
CA ILE A 161 -2.25 12.32 -9.29
C ILE A 161 -1.69 11.13 -10.08
N PHE A 162 -1.47 11.31 -11.38
CA PHE A 162 -0.75 10.34 -12.22
C PHE A 162 0.66 10.83 -12.55
N PHE A 163 1.64 9.94 -12.39
CA PHE A 163 2.99 10.10 -12.88
C PHE A 163 3.13 9.31 -14.19
N ILE A 164 3.20 10.03 -15.30
CA ILE A 164 3.39 9.47 -16.64
C ILE A 164 4.87 9.58 -17.00
N GLY A 165 5.55 8.45 -17.16
CA GLY A 165 6.98 8.39 -17.49
C GLY A 165 7.63 7.09 -17.07
#